data_AF-A0A3D9JLQ8-F1
#
_entry.id   AF-A0A3D9JLQ8-F1
#
_cell.length_a   1.000
_cell.length_b   1.000
_cell.length_c   1.000
_cell.angle_alpha   90.00
_cell.angle_beta   90.00
_cell.angle_gamma   90.00
#
_symmetry.space_group_name_H-M   'P 1'
#
loop_
_entity.id
_entity.type
_entity.pdbx_description
1 polymer ?
#
loop_
_entity_poly.entity_id
_entity_poly.type
_entity_poly.pdbx_seq_one_letter_code
_entity_poly.pdbx_strand_id
1 'polypeptide(L)' 'MKRYYIILIVSLFLIGLTVYQFWSIQQPRIGPVGDGSISRFVYIPIILGFIVGVSWLIRSIYLIIKLRKK' A
#
# COMPACT_ATOMS: atom_id res chain seq x y z
N MET A 1 10.54 6.30 20.29
CA MET A 1 9.17 5.75 20.26
C MET A 1 8.30 6.39 19.17
N LYS A 2 8.05 7.71 19.18
CA LYS A 2 7.15 8.39 18.22
C LYS A 2 7.43 8.09 16.72
N ARG A 3 8.71 8.03 16.32
CA ARG A 3 9.12 7.76 14.93
C ARG A 3 8.64 6.40 14.40
N TYR A 4 8.60 5.35 15.21
CA TYR A 4 8.17 4.02 14.76
C TYR A 4 6.66 3.92 14.59
N TYR A 5 5.90 4.63 15.42
CA TYR A 5 4.45 4.75 15.24
C TYR A 5 4.11 5.54 13.97
N ILE A 6 4.87 6.58 13.64
CA ILE A 6 4.70 7.30 12.37
C ILE A 6 4.95 6.35 11.19
N ILE A 7 6.03 5.56 11.22
CA ILE A 7 6.33 4.58 10.17
C ILE A 7 5.22 3.52 10.05
N LEU A 8 4.67 3.07 11.19
CA LEU A 8 3.56 2.12 11.22
C LEU A 8 2.31 2.72 10.57
N ILE A 9 1.93 3.95 10.91
CA ILE A 9 0.77 4.64 10.32
C ILE A 9 0.99 4.86 8.80
N VAL A 10 2.18 5.31 8.40
CA VAL A 10 2.51 5.55 6.99
C VAL A 10 2.48 4.26 6.18
N SER A 11 2.98 3.15 6.72
CA SER A 11 2.94 1.85 6.05
C SER A 11 1.51 1.31 5.88
N LEU A 12 0.65 1.47 6.90
CA LEU A 12 -0.77 1.14 6.79
C LEU A 12 -1.48 2.00 5.74
N PHE A 13 -1.19 3.30 5.71
CA PHE A 13 -1.75 4.22 4.71
C PHE A 13 -1.31 3.84 3.28
N LEU A 14 -0.03 3.52 3.08
CA LEU A 14 0.50 3.03 1.80
C LEU A 14 -0.19 1.76 1.34
N ILE A 15 -0.38 0.78 2.23
CA ILE A 15 -1.12 -0.45 1.92
C ILE A 15 -2.55 -0.09 1.52
N GLY A 16 -3.23 0.76 2.30
CA GLY A 16 -4.59 1.23 1.98
C GLY A 16 -4.70 1.88 0.61
N LEU A 17 -3.75 2.74 0.23
CA LEU A 17 -3.70 3.36 -1.10
C LEU A 17 -3.53 2.33 -2.21
N THR A 18 -2.66 1.33 -2.03
CA THR A 18 -2.44 0.30 -3.06
C THR A 18 -3.67 -0.59 -3.24
N VAL A 19 -4.37 -0.92 -2.15
CA VAL A 19 -5.64 -1.66 -2.19
C VAL A 19 -6.73 -0.82 -2.86
N TYR A 20 -6.82 0.47 -2.55
CA TYR A 20 -7.75 1.38 -3.19
C TYR A 20 -7.49 1.51 -4.69
N GLN A 21 -6.23 1.63 -5.11
CA GLN A 21 -5.87 1.66 -6.53
C GLN A 21 -6.26 0.37 -7.24
N PHE A 22 -6.00 -0.78 -6.62
CA PHE A 22 -6.39 -2.08 -7.17
C PHE A 22 -7.91 -2.18 -7.36
N TRP A 23 -8.68 -1.77 -6.36
CA TRP A 23 -10.13 -1.73 -6.44
C TRP A 23 -10.63 -0.74 -7.51
N SER A 24 -10.05 0.46 -7.57
CA SER A 24 -10.44 1.51 -8.52
C SER A 24 -10.24 1.09 -9.98
N ILE A 25 -9.22 0.28 -10.28
CA ILE A 25 -8.98 -0.22 -11.65
C ILE A 25 -10.05 -1.22 -12.10
N GLN A 26 -10.68 -1.92 -11.16
CA GLN A 26 -11.72 -2.90 -11.45
C GLN A 26 -13.11 -2.27 -11.61
N GLN A 27 -13.24 -0.97 -11.33
CA GLN A 27 -14.53 -0.30 -11.46
C GLN A 27 -14.86 0.00 -12.91
N PRO A 28 -16.12 -0.24 -13.33
CA PRO A 28 -16.59 0.18 -14.65
C PRO A 28 -16.50 1.71 -14.74
N ARG A 29 -15.86 2.23 -15.79
CA ARG A 29 -15.73 3.67 -15.98
C ARG A 29 -16.96 4.18 -16.71
N ILE A 30 -17.82 4.91 -15.99
CA ILE A 30 -18.99 5.55 -16.58
C ILE A 30 -18.55 6.91 -17.16
N GLY A 31 -18.45 7.03 -18.48
CA GLY A 31 -18.04 8.27 -19.16
C GLY A 31 -17.68 8.07 -20.65
N PRO A 32 -17.41 9.15 -21.41
CA PRO A 32 -17.08 9.08 -22.84
C PRO A 32 -15.76 8.34 -23.13
N VAL A 33 -14.96 8.09 -22.10
CA VAL A 33 -13.75 7.27 -22.13
C VAL A 33 -14.14 5.91 -21.55
N GLY A 34 -14.61 4.99 -22.41
CA GLY A 34 -15.11 3.67 -21.99
C GLY A 34 -14.05 2.77 -21.32
N ASP A 35 -14.41 1.52 -21.07
CA ASP A 35 -13.54 0.47 -20.52
C ASP A 35 -12.45 0.04 -21.53
N GLY A 36 -11.58 0.97 -21.90
CA GLY A 36 -10.38 0.66 -22.68
C GLY A 36 -9.57 -0.44 -22.01
N SER A 37 -8.77 -1.17 -22.79
CA SER A 37 -7.98 -2.28 -22.26
C SER A 37 -7.05 -1.80 -21.14
N ILE A 38 -7.21 -2.39 -19.96
CA ILE A 38 -6.33 -2.09 -18.82
C ILE A 38 -4.95 -2.66 -19.16
N SER A 39 -3.97 -1.76 -19.26
CA SER A 39 -2.59 -2.15 -19.49
C SER A 39 -2.06 -2.98 -18.30
N ARG A 40 -1.41 -4.12 -18.59
CA ARG A 40 -0.79 -4.97 -17.57
C ARG A 40 0.28 -4.22 -16.76
N PHE A 41 0.86 -3.17 -17.32
CA PHE A 41 1.85 -2.34 -16.64
C PHE A 41 1.30 -1.58 -15.43
N VAL A 42 -0.03 -1.41 -15.31
CA VAL A 42 -0.66 -0.74 -14.17
C VAL A 42 -0.58 -1.57 -12.89
N TYR A 43 -0.50 -2.90 -12.99
CA TYR A 43 -0.38 -3.78 -11.82
C TYR A 43 1.02 -3.74 -11.19
N ILE A 44 2.06 -3.40 -11.96
CA ILE A 44 3.45 -3.34 -11.46
C ILE A 44 3.61 -2.36 -10.29
N PRO A 45 3.23 -1.06 -10.41
CA PRO A 45 3.36 -0.14 -9.30
C PRO A 45 2.49 -0.51 -8.10
N ILE A 46 1.35 -1.17 -8.31
CA ILE A 46 0.46 -1.65 -7.23
C ILE A 46 1.13 -2.76 -6.44
N ILE A 47 1.67 -3.77 -7.11
CA ILE A 47 2.36 -4.90 -6.49
C ILE A 47 3.61 -4.41 -5.76
N LEU A 48 4.42 -3.56 -6.39
CA LEU A 48 5.61 -2.97 -5.76
C LEU A 48 5.23 -2.12 -4.54
N GLY A 49 4.22 -1.27 -4.65
CA GLY A 49 3.72 -0.46 -3.55
C GLY A 49 3.24 -1.32 -2.38
N PHE A 50 2.54 -2.41 -2.65
CA PHE A 50 2.05 -3.34 -1.64
C PHE A 50 3.22 -4.05 -0.93
N ILE A 51 4.20 -4.56 -1.68
CA ILE A 51 5.40 -5.22 -1.12
C ILE A 51 6.18 -4.25 -0.24
N VAL A 52 6.39 -3.02 -0.71
CA VAL A 52 7.06 -1.97 0.06
C VAL A 52 6.26 -1.66 1.34
N GLY A 53 4.95 -1.44 1.23
CA GLY A 53 4.08 -1.18 2.38
C GLY A 53 4.17 -2.28 3.45
N VAL A 54 4.05 -3.54 3.04
CA VAL A 54 4.12 -4.70 3.95
C VAL A 54 5.52 -4.85 4.57
N SER A 55 6.59 -4.70 3.79
CA SER A 55 7.96 -4.80 4.32
C SER A 55 8.26 -3.74 5.39
N TRP A 56 7.79 -2.51 5.19
CA TRP A 56 7.92 -1.42 6.16
C TRP A 56 7.04 -1.64 7.39
N LEU A 57 5.83 -2.18 7.22
CA LEU A 57 4.95 -2.56 8.33
C LEU A 57 5.62 -3.59 9.24
N ILE A 58 6.12 -4.69 8.67
CA ILE A 58 6.83 -5.75 9.42
C ILE A 58 8.03 -5.16 10.17
N ARG A 59 8.85 -4.35 9.47
CA ARG A 59 10.02 -3.69 10.09
C ARG A 59 9.62 -2.78 11.24
N SER A 60 8.54 -2.00 11.11
CA SER A 60 8.06 -1.12 12.16
C SER A 60 7.58 -1.88 13.39
N ILE A 61 6.84 -2.97 13.20
CA ILE A 61 6.35 -3.84 14.28
C ILE A 61 7.52 -4.48 15.02
N TYR A 62 8.48 -5.04 14.27
CA TYR A 62 9.69 -5.64 14.85
C TYR A 62 10.46 -4.64 15.72
N LEU A 63 10.64 -3.40 15.25
CA LEU A 63 11.34 -2.36 16.01
C LEU A 63 10.58 -1.95 17.26
N ILE A 64 9.25 -1.82 17.19
CA ILE A 64 8.40 -1.52 18.38
C ILE A 64 8.53 -2.62 19.43
N ILE A 65 8.46 -3.90 19.02
CA ILE A 65 8.60 -5.04 19.94
C ILE A 65 10.00 -5.06 20.57
N LYS A 66 11.06 -4.86 19.76
CA LYS A 66 12.44 -4.83 20.25
C LYS A 66 12.67 -3.72 21.27
N LEU A 67 12.08 -2.54 21.06
CA LEU A 67 12.15 -1.43 22.01
C LEU A 67 11.39 -1.70 23.30
N ARG A 68 10.31 -2.48 23.27
CA ARG A 68 9.53 -2.82 24.47
C ARG A 68 10.22 -3.87 25.36
N LYS A 69 11.10 -4.70 24.77
CA LYS A 69 11.88 -5.71 25.50
C LYS A 69 13.19 -5.19 26.10
N LYS A 70 13.60 -3.98 25.74
CA LYS A 70 14.74 -3.26 26.35
C LYS A 70 14.24 -2.33 27.43
#